data_AF-A0A1A8R5J9-F1
#
_entry.id   AF-A0A1A8R5J9-F1
#
_cell.length_a   1.000
_cell.length_b   1.000
_cell.length_c   1.000
_cell.angle_alpha   90.00
_cell.angle_beta   90.00
_cell.angle_gamma   90.00
#
_symmetry.space_group_name_H-M   'P 1'
#
loop_
_entity.id
_entity.type
_entity.pdbx_description
1 polymer ?
#
loop_
_entity_poly.entity_id
_entity_poly.type
_entity_poly.pdbx_seq_one_letter_code
_entity_poly.pdbx_strand_id
1 'polypeptide(L)'
;HEFDNVTMSVQGFLNYYDACSEGLRAASELLRFGGPGDSCHAPPHSLYCWAMLQHCYNGANFFTGETTVRIDYIALHKKGGGYSLPILQQEIQTVGEIQERFPRFRSLPVYNDEADPLVGWSKPQVWRADVTYAAMVVKVIKQHQDLLLGNPNSTINYTLLSNDNAFLSYHPHPFTQRTLTARFQVNNTQPPHVQLIRKPVLTVMGLLALLGDTQVLAQVLTSGGEHSDTLGVLASSHRPAVLGGSDSWQTAVLVYNSDDNSTSNHTDEVTVSLKGLAEQKGLVYVTYYMDNNVTNPYQLWQNMGGPDYPTAEQFRNIRNVEDPRVDGPFKVPAGDTLTLKAKLPVPSILLVHICAQPRAGPDQVNGVRFTGITEGQVLILWSDHCVDSKCIKTFEVEFSTDKKKFRRINVKDTIFTSYVYSPVDQEVGGLYRVRAVDYWGRPGPYSLPERFTKTE
;
A
#
# COMPACT_ATOMS: atom_id res chain seq x y z
N HIS A 1 -24.63 -11.11 -22.61
CA HIS A 1 -23.63 -10.09 -22.98
C HIS A 1 -22.54 -10.79 -23.78
N GLU A 2 -21.95 -10.12 -24.76
CA GLU A 2 -20.69 -10.58 -25.35
C GLU A 2 -19.56 -9.99 -24.50
N PHE A 3 -18.82 -10.86 -23.80
CA PHE A 3 -17.57 -10.50 -23.14
C PHE A 3 -16.44 -11.03 -24.02
N ASP A 4 -15.74 -10.15 -24.74
CA ASP A 4 -14.57 -10.52 -25.56
C ASP A 4 -14.80 -11.75 -26.47
N ASN A 5 -15.84 -11.70 -27.31
CA ASN A 5 -16.30 -12.79 -28.19
C ASN A 5 -16.82 -14.05 -27.47
N VAL A 6 -17.05 -14.02 -26.15
CA VAL A 6 -17.73 -15.07 -25.39
C VAL A 6 -19.20 -14.70 -25.20
N THR A 7 -20.11 -15.52 -25.71
CA THR A 7 -21.54 -15.39 -25.44
C THR A 7 -21.85 -15.91 -24.03
N MET A 8 -21.88 -15.00 -23.05
CA MET A 8 -22.25 -15.34 -21.68
C MET A 8 -23.69 -14.87 -21.42
N SER A 9 -24.63 -15.83 -21.37
CA SER A 9 -25.99 -15.60 -20.86
C SER A 9 -25.99 -15.68 -19.34
N VAL A 10 -27.08 -15.26 -18.68
CA VAL A 10 -27.21 -15.41 -17.22
C VAL A 10 -27.09 -16.88 -16.83
N GLN A 11 -27.84 -17.78 -17.47
CA GLN A 11 -27.72 -19.22 -17.20
C GLN A 11 -26.32 -19.76 -17.52
N GLY A 12 -25.70 -19.29 -18.60
CA GLY A 12 -24.32 -19.65 -18.92
C GLY A 12 -23.34 -19.25 -17.82
N PHE A 13 -23.53 -18.07 -17.22
CA PHE A 13 -22.71 -17.60 -16.11
C PHE A 13 -22.90 -18.44 -14.84
N LEU A 14 -24.13 -18.87 -14.54
CA LEU A 14 -24.39 -19.77 -13.42
C LEU A 14 -23.74 -21.15 -13.64
N ASN A 15 -23.83 -21.70 -14.85
CA ASN A 15 -23.15 -22.96 -15.19
C ASN A 15 -21.63 -22.81 -15.11
N TYR A 16 -21.08 -21.67 -15.54
CA TYR A 16 -19.66 -21.35 -15.39
C TYR A 16 -19.26 -21.31 -13.91
N TYR A 17 -20.05 -20.65 -13.07
CA TYR A 17 -19.80 -20.57 -11.63
C TYR A 17 -19.76 -21.97 -10.99
N ASP A 18 -20.74 -22.83 -11.30
CA ASP A 18 -20.78 -24.21 -10.80
C ASP A 18 -19.56 -25.02 -11.26
N ALA A 19 -19.13 -24.84 -12.52
CA ALA A 19 -17.96 -25.53 -13.05
C ALA A 19 -16.67 -25.10 -12.34
N CYS A 20 -16.52 -23.81 -12.05
CA CYS A 20 -15.40 -23.31 -11.24
C CYS A 20 -15.45 -23.86 -9.81
N SER A 21 -16.62 -23.84 -9.18
CA SER A 21 -16.83 -24.30 -7.80
C SER A 21 -16.49 -25.79 -7.66
N GLU A 22 -17.07 -26.65 -8.49
CA GLU A 22 -16.82 -28.10 -8.44
C GLU A 22 -15.42 -28.47 -8.94
N GLY A 23 -14.87 -27.73 -9.91
CA GLY A 23 -13.49 -27.92 -10.36
C GLY A 23 -12.47 -27.66 -9.24
N LEU A 24 -12.65 -26.58 -8.48
CA LEU A 24 -11.82 -26.28 -7.31
C LEU A 24 -12.04 -27.32 -6.21
N ARG A 25 -13.29 -27.70 -5.92
CA ARG A 25 -13.62 -28.71 -4.91
C ARG A 25 -13.00 -30.07 -5.21
N ALA A 26 -13.02 -30.49 -6.48
CA ALA A 26 -12.40 -31.74 -6.93
C ALA A 26 -10.87 -31.74 -6.74
N ALA A 27 -10.23 -30.57 -6.83
CA ALA A 27 -8.80 -30.44 -6.54
C ALA A 27 -8.52 -30.42 -5.03
N SER A 28 -9.24 -29.63 -4.25
CA SER A 28 -9.15 -29.59 -2.79
C SER A 28 -10.29 -28.76 -2.18
N GLU A 29 -10.90 -29.27 -1.12
CA GLU A 29 -11.94 -28.56 -0.37
C GLU A 29 -11.41 -27.32 0.38
N LEU A 30 -10.09 -27.21 0.57
CA LEU A 30 -9.44 -26.08 1.26
C LEU A 30 -9.32 -24.81 0.40
N LEU A 31 -9.51 -24.90 -0.92
CA LEU A 31 -9.47 -23.73 -1.80
C LEU A 31 -10.69 -22.85 -1.53
N ARG A 32 -10.51 -21.51 -1.58
CA ARG A 32 -11.62 -20.55 -1.42
C ARG A 32 -12.08 -20.02 -2.77
N PHE A 33 -13.39 -19.83 -2.94
CA PHE A 33 -14.02 -19.35 -4.16
C PHE A 33 -15.18 -18.41 -3.85
N GLY A 34 -15.26 -17.28 -4.56
CA GLY A 34 -16.28 -16.26 -4.33
C GLY A 34 -16.39 -15.30 -5.51
N GLY A 35 -17.31 -14.33 -5.40
CA GLY A 35 -17.61 -13.39 -6.48
C GLY A 35 -18.78 -12.46 -6.11
N PRO A 36 -19.42 -11.78 -7.07
CA PRO A 36 -19.17 -11.85 -8.52
C PRO A 36 -18.02 -10.96 -9.01
N GLY A 37 -17.55 -9.99 -8.20
CA GLY A 37 -16.62 -8.96 -8.67
C GLY A 37 -17.31 -7.97 -9.63
N ASP A 38 -18.42 -7.37 -9.18
CA ASP A 38 -19.23 -6.42 -9.96
C ASP A 38 -19.80 -5.33 -9.05
N SER A 39 -20.33 -4.26 -9.63
CA SER A 39 -20.93 -3.14 -8.91
C SER A 39 -22.18 -3.53 -8.14
N CYS A 40 -22.88 -4.62 -8.50
CA CYS A 40 -24.13 -5.07 -7.85
C CYS A 40 -25.13 -3.91 -7.61
N HIS A 41 -25.36 -3.08 -8.62
CA HIS A 41 -26.42 -2.06 -8.58
C HIS A 41 -27.79 -2.72 -8.41
N ALA A 42 -28.71 -2.02 -7.74
CA ALA A 42 -30.07 -2.51 -7.49
C ALA A 42 -30.72 -3.03 -8.78
N PRO A 43 -31.54 -4.10 -8.71
CA PRO A 43 -32.24 -4.62 -9.88
C PRO A 43 -33.05 -3.53 -10.61
N PRO A 44 -33.13 -3.55 -11.96
CA PRO A 44 -32.68 -4.61 -12.85
C PRO A 44 -31.23 -4.49 -13.37
N HIS A 45 -30.41 -3.58 -12.83
CA HIS A 45 -29.13 -3.20 -13.46
C HIS A 45 -28.05 -4.31 -13.43
N SER A 46 -27.64 -4.79 -12.26
CA SER A 46 -26.59 -5.81 -12.14
C SER A 46 -27.17 -7.22 -12.12
N LEU A 47 -27.84 -7.63 -13.21
CA LEU A 47 -28.57 -8.90 -13.30
C LEU A 47 -27.70 -10.13 -12.97
N TYR A 48 -26.44 -10.17 -13.42
CA TYR A 48 -25.52 -11.29 -13.18
C TYR A 48 -25.18 -11.43 -11.70
N CYS A 49 -24.90 -10.32 -11.02
CA CYS A 49 -24.65 -10.33 -9.58
C CYS A 49 -25.83 -10.92 -8.80
N TRP A 50 -27.03 -10.39 -9.02
CA TRP A 50 -28.21 -10.83 -8.29
C TRP A 50 -28.62 -12.26 -8.63
N ALA A 51 -28.48 -12.66 -9.91
CA ALA A 51 -28.73 -14.05 -10.32
C ALA A 51 -27.75 -15.04 -9.66
N MET A 52 -26.46 -14.70 -9.58
CA MET A 52 -25.45 -15.54 -8.95
C MET A 52 -25.67 -15.67 -7.44
N LEU A 53 -25.96 -14.57 -6.75
CA LEU A 53 -26.27 -14.61 -5.32
C LEU A 53 -27.52 -15.45 -5.04
N GLN A 54 -28.57 -15.30 -5.85
CA GLN A 54 -29.77 -16.13 -5.76
C GLN A 54 -29.45 -17.61 -6.01
N HIS A 55 -28.66 -17.91 -7.04
CA HIS A 55 -28.24 -19.27 -7.40
C HIS A 55 -27.42 -19.93 -6.29
N CYS A 56 -26.44 -19.23 -5.72
CA CYS A 56 -25.67 -19.75 -4.58
C CYS A 56 -26.56 -19.98 -3.36
N TYR A 57 -27.57 -19.12 -3.17
CA TYR A 57 -28.47 -19.23 -2.05
C TYR A 57 -29.40 -20.45 -2.18
N ASN A 58 -30.12 -20.64 -3.29
CA ASN A 58 -31.09 -21.72 -3.41
C ASN A 58 -31.26 -22.31 -4.82
N GLY A 59 -30.35 -22.01 -5.74
CA GLY A 59 -30.31 -22.60 -7.09
C GLY A 59 -29.77 -24.02 -7.06
N ALA A 60 -30.09 -24.79 -8.10
CA ALA A 60 -29.58 -26.15 -8.27
C ALA A 60 -28.23 -26.13 -8.96
N ASN A 61 -27.21 -26.71 -8.32
CA ASN A 61 -25.89 -26.91 -8.89
C ASN A 61 -26.00 -27.74 -10.18
N PHE A 62 -25.35 -27.27 -11.25
CA PHE A 62 -25.38 -27.89 -12.57
C PHE A 62 -24.89 -29.35 -12.59
N PHE A 63 -23.91 -29.71 -11.75
CA PHE A 63 -23.28 -31.03 -11.73
C PHE A 63 -23.92 -31.97 -10.70
N THR A 64 -24.23 -31.47 -9.50
CA THR A 64 -24.67 -32.31 -8.38
C THR A 64 -26.19 -32.30 -8.17
N GLY A 65 -26.88 -31.27 -8.69
CA GLY A 65 -28.31 -31.05 -8.42
C GLY A 65 -28.61 -30.56 -6.99
N GLU A 66 -27.60 -30.36 -6.14
CA GLU A 66 -27.78 -29.80 -4.80
C GLU A 66 -28.33 -28.37 -4.88
N THR A 67 -29.28 -28.03 -4.00
CA THR A 67 -29.99 -26.73 -4.05
C THR A 67 -29.24 -25.59 -3.35
N THR A 68 -27.93 -25.72 -3.16
CA THR A 68 -27.06 -24.68 -2.62
C THR A 68 -25.71 -24.81 -3.28
N VAL A 69 -25.16 -23.70 -3.77
CA VAL A 69 -23.82 -23.68 -4.36
C VAL A 69 -22.88 -22.93 -3.43
N ARG A 70 -21.67 -23.47 -3.22
CA ARG A 70 -20.62 -22.87 -2.40
C ARG A 70 -20.36 -21.43 -2.84
N ILE A 71 -20.29 -20.52 -1.87
CA ILE A 71 -19.74 -19.18 -1.99
C ILE A 71 -19.00 -18.83 -0.69
N ASP A 72 -17.67 -18.68 -0.76
CA ASP A 72 -16.82 -18.49 0.42
C ASP A 72 -16.62 -17.01 0.78
N TYR A 73 -16.88 -16.09 -0.15
CA TYR A 73 -16.87 -14.64 0.04
C TYR A 73 -17.70 -13.92 -1.04
N ILE A 74 -18.10 -12.69 -0.75
CA ILE A 74 -18.78 -11.80 -1.70
C ILE A 74 -17.82 -10.67 -2.10
N ALA A 75 -17.55 -10.54 -3.40
CA ALA A 75 -16.71 -9.47 -3.95
C ALA A 75 -17.55 -8.46 -4.74
N LEU A 76 -17.34 -7.17 -4.44
CA LEU A 76 -18.07 -6.04 -5.01
C LEU A 76 -17.08 -5.00 -5.55
N HIS A 77 -17.45 -4.25 -6.59
CA HIS A 77 -16.65 -3.12 -7.06
C HIS A 77 -17.36 -1.80 -6.77
N LYS A 78 -16.98 -1.10 -5.69
CA LYS A 78 -17.53 0.23 -5.37
C LYS A 78 -16.44 1.29 -5.44
N LYS A 79 -16.65 2.28 -6.32
CA LYS A 79 -15.72 3.38 -6.57
C LYS A 79 -16.30 4.72 -6.14
N GLY A 80 -15.45 5.68 -5.87
CA GLY A 80 -15.80 6.90 -5.15
C GLY A 80 -16.34 8.07 -5.97
N GLY A 81 -16.37 7.97 -7.31
CA GLY A 81 -16.78 9.09 -8.16
C GLY A 81 -15.89 10.33 -8.06
N GLY A 82 -14.66 10.19 -7.57
CA GLY A 82 -13.72 11.28 -7.28
C GLY A 82 -13.60 11.60 -5.79
N TYR A 83 -14.39 10.97 -4.92
CA TYR A 83 -14.47 11.26 -3.49
C TYR A 83 -14.25 9.99 -2.64
N SER A 84 -13.87 10.14 -1.38
CA SER A 84 -13.50 9.02 -0.50
C SER A 84 -14.72 8.32 0.09
N LEU A 85 -15.59 9.07 0.78
CA LEU A 85 -16.72 8.55 1.54
C LEU A 85 -17.77 7.79 0.72
N PRO A 86 -18.08 8.17 -0.55
CA PRO A 86 -19.05 7.44 -1.35
C PRO A 86 -18.69 5.97 -1.60
N ILE A 87 -17.41 5.57 -1.49
CA ILE A 87 -17.01 4.17 -1.60
C ILE A 87 -17.72 3.37 -0.50
N LEU A 88 -17.49 3.74 0.76
CA LEU A 88 -18.04 3.07 1.92
C LEU A 88 -19.58 3.13 1.97
N GLN A 89 -20.17 4.28 1.63
CA GLN A 89 -21.63 4.43 1.64
C GLN A 89 -22.30 3.46 0.66
N GLN A 90 -21.74 3.30 -0.53
CA GLN A 90 -22.26 2.36 -1.52
C GLN A 90 -22.08 0.90 -1.08
N GLU A 91 -20.97 0.56 -0.43
CA GLU A 91 -20.74 -0.77 0.12
C GLU A 91 -21.77 -1.12 1.19
N ILE A 92 -21.95 -0.27 2.20
CA ILE A 92 -22.92 -0.48 3.28
C ILE A 92 -24.33 -0.68 2.70
N GLN A 93 -24.74 0.18 1.78
CA GLN A 93 -26.05 0.07 1.14
C GLN A 93 -26.21 -1.26 0.38
N THR A 94 -25.21 -1.63 -0.43
CA THR A 94 -25.30 -2.81 -1.30
C THR A 94 -25.26 -4.10 -0.49
N VAL A 95 -24.37 -4.18 0.49
CA VAL A 95 -24.27 -5.35 1.37
C VAL A 95 -25.49 -5.46 2.26
N GLY A 96 -26.05 -4.34 2.73
CA GLY A 96 -27.32 -4.32 3.45
C GLY A 96 -28.44 -4.99 2.64
N GLU A 97 -28.61 -4.62 1.37
CA GLU A 97 -29.59 -5.24 0.48
C GLU A 97 -29.32 -6.75 0.27
N ILE A 98 -28.05 -7.14 0.11
CA ILE A 98 -27.65 -8.55 0.00
C ILE A 98 -28.06 -9.33 1.27
N GLN A 99 -27.79 -8.78 2.46
CA GLN A 99 -28.08 -9.43 3.73
C GLN A 99 -29.57 -9.48 4.07
N GLU A 100 -30.37 -8.55 3.55
CA GLU A 100 -31.83 -8.58 3.63
C GLU A 100 -32.41 -9.69 2.75
N ARG A 101 -31.94 -9.79 1.50
CA ARG A 101 -32.42 -10.79 0.53
C ARG A 101 -31.90 -12.21 0.83
N PHE A 102 -30.67 -12.31 1.33
CA PHE A 102 -29.95 -13.57 1.55
C PHE A 102 -29.39 -13.64 2.99
N PRO A 103 -30.24 -13.85 4.02
CA PRO A 103 -29.81 -13.77 5.42
C PRO A 103 -28.63 -14.67 5.81
N ARG A 104 -28.47 -15.84 5.17
CA ARG A 104 -27.34 -16.75 5.39
C ARG A 104 -25.99 -16.18 4.94
N PHE A 105 -25.96 -15.15 4.10
CA PHE A 105 -24.73 -14.52 3.64
C PHE A 105 -24.16 -13.49 4.61
N ARG A 106 -24.84 -13.19 5.73
CA ARG A 106 -24.35 -12.24 6.74
C ARG A 106 -22.98 -12.60 7.32
N SER A 107 -22.67 -13.90 7.43
CA SER A 107 -21.37 -14.37 7.94
C SER A 107 -20.25 -14.36 6.91
N LEU A 108 -20.57 -14.22 5.62
CA LEU A 108 -19.57 -14.31 4.56
C LEU A 108 -18.65 -13.08 4.57
N PRO A 109 -17.34 -13.28 4.40
CA PRO A 109 -16.42 -12.20 4.11
C PRO A 109 -16.88 -11.36 2.92
N VAL A 110 -16.81 -10.03 3.06
CA VAL A 110 -17.08 -9.09 1.98
C VAL A 110 -15.79 -8.41 1.57
N TYR A 111 -15.53 -8.39 0.26
CA TYR A 111 -14.40 -7.72 -0.36
C TYR A 111 -14.90 -6.55 -1.22
N ASN A 112 -14.16 -5.46 -1.23
CA ASN A 112 -14.13 -4.55 -2.36
C ASN A 112 -12.74 -4.59 -2.99
N ASP A 113 -12.60 -5.45 -4.01
CA ASP A 113 -11.35 -5.73 -4.71
C ASP A 113 -11.02 -4.71 -5.81
N GLU A 114 -11.86 -3.69 -6.00
CA GLU A 114 -11.54 -2.50 -6.80
C GLU A 114 -12.09 -1.17 -6.20
N ALA A 115 -11.72 -0.89 -4.96
CA ALA A 115 -12.17 0.21 -4.10
C ALA A 115 -11.54 1.57 -4.44
N ASP A 116 -11.59 1.97 -5.70
CA ASP A 116 -10.82 3.12 -6.17
C ASP A 116 -11.56 4.46 -6.01
N PRO A 117 -10.82 5.57 -5.81
CA PRO A 117 -11.41 6.91 -5.83
C PRO A 117 -12.23 7.24 -7.09
N LEU A 118 -11.76 6.84 -8.28
CA LEU A 118 -12.40 7.17 -9.55
C LEU A 118 -12.20 6.03 -10.56
N VAL A 119 -13.28 5.68 -11.29
CA VAL A 119 -13.28 4.71 -12.39
C VAL A 119 -12.40 5.17 -13.58
N GLY A 120 -11.94 4.21 -14.39
CA GLY A 120 -11.10 4.47 -15.56
C GLY A 120 -9.66 4.77 -15.16
N TRP A 121 -8.88 3.71 -14.93
CA TRP A 121 -7.49 3.81 -14.44
C TRP A 121 -6.58 4.60 -15.40
N SER A 122 -6.84 4.53 -16.71
CA SER A 122 -6.03 5.15 -17.77
C SER A 122 -6.35 6.63 -18.01
N LYS A 123 -7.47 7.14 -17.47
CA LYS A 123 -7.85 8.55 -17.59
C LYS A 123 -6.80 9.43 -16.87
N PRO A 124 -6.14 10.38 -17.53
CA PRO A 124 -5.15 11.22 -16.87
C PRO A 124 -5.85 12.13 -15.85
N GLN A 125 -5.32 12.17 -14.64
CA GLN A 125 -5.72 13.04 -13.55
C GLN A 125 -4.47 13.52 -12.82
N VAL A 126 -4.33 14.82 -12.60
CA VAL A 126 -3.12 15.38 -11.95
C VAL A 126 -2.99 14.85 -10.52
N TRP A 127 -4.09 14.79 -9.76
CA TRP A 127 -4.09 14.28 -8.38
C TRP A 127 -3.66 12.82 -8.24
N ARG A 128 -3.69 12.00 -9.32
CA ARG A 128 -3.18 10.61 -9.32
C ARG A 128 -1.65 10.53 -9.29
N ALA A 129 -0.96 11.63 -9.56
CA ALA A 129 0.49 11.67 -9.74
C ALA A 129 1.29 11.80 -8.43
N ASP A 130 0.70 12.40 -7.39
CA ASP A 130 1.42 12.91 -6.23
C ASP A 130 0.79 12.49 -4.88
N VAL A 131 1.07 13.23 -3.80
CA VAL A 131 0.61 12.92 -2.44
C VAL A 131 -0.91 13.10 -2.30
N THR A 132 -1.59 13.76 -3.24
CA THR A 132 -3.06 13.89 -3.23
C THR A 132 -3.73 12.53 -3.25
N TYR A 133 -3.35 11.66 -4.20
CA TYR A 133 -3.86 10.30 -4.26
C TYR A 133 -3.40 9.47 -3.05
N ALA A 134 -2.15 9.62 -2.61
CA ALA A 134 -1.62 8.90 -1.46
C ALA A 134 -2.44 9.17 -0.18
N ALA A 135 -2.70 10.45 0.12
CA ALA A 135 -3.45 10.85 1.30
C ALA A 135 -4.92 10.42 1.22
N MET A 136 -5.52 10.48 0.02
CA MET A 136 -6.88 9.99 -0.21
C MET A 136 -7.01 8.48 0.02
N VAL A 137 -6.02 7.67 -0.37
CA VAL A 137 -6.00 6.22 -0.07
C VAL A 137 -6.01 5.97 1.44
N VAL A 138 -5.21 6.71 2.22
CA VAL A 138 -5.22 6.61 3.68
C VAL A 138 -6.58 7.02 4.26
N LYS A 139 -7.18 8.10 3.75
CA LYS A 139 -8.50 8.57 4.16
C LYS A 139 -9.57 7.50 3.94
N VAL A 140 -9.57 6.84 2.77
CA VAL A 140 -10.50 5.74 2.47
C VAL A 140 -10.30 4.59 3.48
N ILE A 141 -9.06 4.13 3.70
CA ILE A 141 -8.78 3.06 4.67
C ILE A 141 -9.25 3.43 6.08
N LYS A 142 -8.99 4.66 6.52
CA LYS A 142 -9.45 5.17 7.83
C LYS A 142 -10.97 5.18 7.94
N GLN A 143 -11.68 5.62 6.90
CA GLN A 143 -13.15 5.61 6.90
C GLN A 143 -13.68 4.19 7.08
N HIS A 144 -13.10 3.18 6.41
CA HIS A 144 -13.49 1.78 6.59
C HIS A 144 -13.16 1.27 8.00
N GLN A 145 -11.96 1.58 8.51
CA GLN A 145 -11.55 1.15 9.84
C GLN A 145 -12.50 1.68 10.93
N ASP A 146 -12.85 2.96 10.89
CA ASP A 146 -13.59 3.57 11.99
C ASP A 146 -15.11 3.47 11.85
N LEU A 147 -15.63 3.68 10.62
CA LEU A 147 -17.07 3.77 10.40
C LEU A 147 -17.71 2.40 10.13
N LEU A 148 -16.92 1.42 9.69
CA LEU A 148 -17.39 0.05 9.41
C LEU A 148 -16.86 -0.96 10.41
N LEU A 149 -15.54 -1.14 10.50
CA LEU A 149 -14.93 -2.18 11.35
C LEU A 149 -14.99 -1.83 12.84
N GLY A 150 -14.83 -0.56 13.18
CA GLY A 150 -14.93 -0.04 14.55
C GLY A 150 -16.36 0.16 15.05
N ASN A 151 -17.37 0.01 14.17
CA ASN A 151 -18.77 0.17 14.54
C ASN A 151 -19.32 -1.13 15.16
N PRO A 152 -19.67 -1.16 16.46
CA PRO A 152 -20.15 -2.37 17.13
C PRO A 152 -21.51 -2.88 16.61
N ASN A 153 -22.25 -2.03 15.88
CA ASN A 153 -23.53 -2.39 15.26
C ASN A 153 -23.37 -2.86 13.81
N SER A 154 -22.15 -2.85 13.25
CA SER A 154 -21.91 -3.34 11.90
C SER A 154 -22.17 -4.85 11.84
N THR A 155 -22.97 -5.26 10.86
CA THR A 155 -23.25 -6.67 10.55
C THR A 155 -22.45 -7.18 9.35
N ILE A 156 -21.56 -6.34 8.80
CA ILE A 156 -20.80 -6.62 7.60
C ILE A 156 -19.43 -7.17 7.99
N ASN A 157 -19.14 -8.42 7.60
CA ASN A 157 -17.83 -9.04 7.76
C ASN A 157 -16.84 -8.56 6.67
N TYR A 158 -16.54 -7.26 6.67
CA TYR A 158 -15.65 -6.66 5.68
C TYR A 158 -14.20 -7.10 5.91
N THR A 159 -13.57 -7.72 4.93
CA THR A 159 -12.28 -8.40 5.12
C THR A 159 -11.18 -7.89 4.18
N LEU A 160 -11.54 -7.31 3.04
CA LEU A 160 -10.55 -6.90 2.03
C LEU A 160 -10.98 -5.61 1.32
N LEU A 161 -10.03 -4.69 1.22
CA LEU A 161 -10.09 -3.51 0.36
C LEU A 161 -8.86 -3.53 -0.55
N SER A 162 -9.05 -3.49 -1.86
CA SER A 162 -7.96 -3.37 -2.83
C SER A 162 -8.10 -2.08 -3.64
N ASN A 163 -6.98 -1.38 -3.80
CA ASN A 163 -6.88 -0.34 -4.82
C ASN A 163 -6.33 -0.99 -6.09
N ASP A 164 -7.09 -0.92 -7.17
CA ASP A 164 -6.73 -1.55 -8.44
C ASP A 164 -5.79 -0.61 -9.22
N ASN A 165 -4.54 -0.55 -8.79
CA ASN A 165 -3.56 0.45 -9.27
C ASN A 165 -2.21 -0.18 -9.65
N ALA A 166 -2.16 -1.48 -9.89
CA ALA A 166 -0.96 -2.17 -10.36
C ALA A 166 -0.72 -2.04 -11.88
N PHE A 167 -1.53 -1.25 -12.59
CA PHE A 167 -1.35 -1.02 -14.03
C PHE A 167 0.00 -0.36 -14.36
N LEU A 168 0.47 -0.61 -15.58
CA LEU A 168 1.59 0.11 -16.17
C LEU A 168 1.08 1.33 -16.94
N SER A 169 1.63 2.51 -16.62
CA SER A 169 1.21 3.76 -17.27
C SER A 169 1.68 3.85 -18.72
N TYR A 170 0.93 4.54 -19.57
CA TYR A 170 1.25 4.77 -20.98
C TYR A 170 1.68 6.22 -21.24
N HIS A 171 2.58 6.42 -22.21
CA HIS A 171 2.83 7.75 -22.77
C HIS A 171 1.53 8.33 -23.37
N PRO A 172 1.26 9.65 -23.24
CA PRO A 172 2.10 10.70 -22.67
C PRO A 172 1.84 10.96 -21.17
N HIS A 173 1.34 9.97 -20.43
CA HIS A 173 0.84 10.12 -19.06
C HIS A 173 1.53 9.19 -18.06
N PRO A 174 2.86 9.27 -17.90
CA PRO A 174 3.60 8.35 -17.01
C PRO A 174 3.14 8.44 -15.56
N PHE A 175 2.76 9.62 -15.07
CA PHE A 175 2.39 9.83 -13.67
C PHE A 175 0.88 9.93 -13.41
N THR A 176 0.10 10.46 -14.36
CA THR A 176 -1.28 10.91 -14.12
C THR A 176 -2.33 9.80 -14.27
N GLN A 177 -1.92 8.56 -14.54
CA GLN A 177 -2.78 7.38 -14.53
C GLN A 177 -2.82 6.73 -13.13
N ARG A 178 -3.82 5.90 -12.86
CA ARG A 178 -4.00 5.23 -11.55
C ARG A 178 -3.05 4.04 -11.45
N THR A 179 -1.79 4.35 -11.14
CA THR A 179 -0.68 3.40 -11.06
C THR A 179 0.11 3.57 -9.76
N LEU A 180 0.69 2.48 -9.25
CA LEU A 180 1.68 2.51 -8.16
C LEU A 180 3.03 3.09 -8.61
N THR A 181 3.37 2.88 -9.88
CA THR A 181 4.62 3.32 -10.49
C THR A 181 4.38 4.14 -11.75
N ALA A 182 5.26 5.10 -12.04
CA ALA A 182 5.31 5.77 -13.32
C ALA A 182 6.29 5.03 -14.25
N ARG A 183 5.79 4.57 -15.39
CA ARG A 183 6.56 3.83 -16.41
C ARG A 183 7.10 4.77 -17.47
N PHE A 184 8.39 4.63 -17.77
CA PHE A 184 9.09 5.26 -18.89
C PHE A 184 9.66 4.19 -19.83
N GLN A 185 9.27 4.25 -21.11
CA GLN A 185 9.82 3.40 -22.17
C GLN A 185 10.92 4.20 -22.88
N VAL A 186 12.18 3.95 -22.54
CA VAL A 186 13.33 4.75 -22.97
C VAL A 186 13.83 4.23 -24.32
N ASN A 187 13.11 4.62 -25.37
CA ASN A 187 13.26 4.05 -26.72
C ASN A 187 14.48 4.57 -27.49
N ASN A 188 15.15 5.61 -27.01
CA ASN A 188 16.35 6.20 -27.61
C ASN A 188 17.65 5.49 -27.18
N THR A 189 17.56 4.30 -26.59
CA THR A 189 18.70 3.44 -26.22
C THR A 189 18.72 2.17 -27.05
N GLN A 190 19.85 1.47 -27.10
CA GLN A 190 20.00 0.19 -27.80
C GLN A 190 20.57 -0.87 -26.85
N PRO A 191 19.80 -1.91 -26.47
CA PRO A 191 18.37 -2.05 -26.74
C PRO A 191 17.52 -1.00 -25.98
N PRO A 192 16.30 -0.69 -26.45
CA PRO A 192 15.32 0.04 -25.66
C PRO A 192 15.11 -0.62 -24.30
N HIS A 193 14.90 0.18 -23.26
CA HIS A 193 14.66 -0.33 -21.91
C HIS A 193 13.49 0.37 -21.21
N VAL A 194 13.11 -0.15 -20.04
CA VAL A 194 12.01 0.40 -19.23
C VAL A 194 12.51 0.83 -17.86
N GLN A 195 12.05 1.98 -17.41
CA GLN A 195 12.31 2.49 -16.06
C GLN A 195 10.98 2.65 -15.33
N LEU A 196 10.96 2.26 -14.06
CA LEU A 196 9.86 2.52 -13.15
C LEU A 196 10.32 3.52 -12.07
N ILE A 197 9.44 4.47 -11.78
CA ILE A 197 9.57 5.43 -10.67
C ILE A 197 8.43 5.17 -9.69
N ARG A 198 8.77 5.02 -8.41
CA ARG A 198 7.79 4.83 -7.35
C ARG A 198 7.01 6.13 -7.15
N LYS A 199 5.68 6.04 -7.24
CA LYS A 199 4.81 7.19 -6.98
C LYS A 199 4.48 7.29 -5.49
N PRO A 200 4.06 8.47 -4.99
CA PRO A 200 3.75 8.65 -3.57
C PRO A 200 2.69 7.69 -3.04
N VAL A 201 1.74 7.25 -3.87
CA VAL A 201 0.76 6.22 -3.46
C VAL A 201 1.41 4.89 -3.08
N LEU A 202 2.47 4.46 -3.76
CA LEU A 202 3.22 3.26 -3.35
C LEU A 202 4.07 3.56 -2.11
N THR A 203 4.59 4.77 -1.98
CA THR A 203 5.33 5.19 -0.78
C THR A 203 4.46 5.14 0.48
N VAL A 204 3.20 5.60 0.42
CA VAL A 204 2.30 5.55 1.58
C VAL A 204 1.88 4.13 1.95
N MET A 205 1.82 3.19 0.99
CA MET A 205 1.60 1.78 1.33
C MET A 205 2.71 1.23 2.23
N GLY A 206 3.96 1.69 2.03
CA GLY A 206 5.08 1.38 2.94
C GLY A 206 4.91 1.98 4.34
N LEU A 207 4.28 3.15 4.47
CA LEU A 207 3.96 3.76 5.77
C LEU A 207 2.78 3.06 6.46
N LEU A 208 1.75 2.67 5.72
CA LEU A 208 0.63 1.87 6.22
C LEU A 208 1.11 0.50 6.73
N ALA A 209 2.12 -0.10 6.09
CA ALA A 209 2.72 -1.35 6.53
C ALA A 209 3.41 -1.27 7.90
N LEU A 210 3.71 -0.06 8.41
CA LEU A 210 4.24 0.16 9.76
C LEU A 210 3.17 0.13 10.85
N LEU A 211 1.88 0.12 10.51
CA LEU A 211 0.81 -0.07 11.50
C LEU A 211 0.95 -1.44 12.18
N GLY A 212 0.66 -1.47 13.49
CA GLY A 212 0.60 -2.67 14.32
C GLY A 212 -0.73 -3.42 14.18
N ASP A 213 -0.86 -4.48 14.96
CA ASP A 213 -1.99 -5.41 14.96
C ASP A 213 -3.14 -5.01 15.89
N THR A 214 -2.90 -4.08 16.83
CA THR A 214 -3.92 -3.61 17.78
C THR A 214 -4.23 -2.14 17.57
N GLN A 215 -5.47 -1.79 17.21
CA GLN A 215 -5.90 -0.40 17.08
C GLN A 215 -5.81 0.34 18.42
N VAL A 216 -5.29 1.56 18.39
CA VAL A 216 -5.20 2.46 19.54
C VAL A 216 -6.30 3.50 19.41
N LEU A 217 -6.98 3.80 20.52
CA LEU A 217 -7.99 4.85 20.58
C LEU A 217 -7.35 6.20 20.20
N ALA A 218 -7.93 6.84 19.19
CA ALA A 218 -7.51 8.15 18.73
C ALA A 218 -8.72 9.08 18.58
N GLN A 219 -8.52 10.35 18.89
CA GLN A 219 -9.55 11.39 18.79
C GLN A 219 -8.95 12.62 18.13
N VAL A 220 -9.67 13.19 17.16
CA VAL A 220 -9.32 14.46 16.52
C VAL A 220 -10.22 15.54 17.11
N LEU A 221 -9.59 16.52 17.77
CA LEU A 221 -10.29 17.65 18.40
C LEU A 221 -9.94 18.92 17.63
N THR A 222 -10.96 19.67 17.18
CA THR A 222 -10.79 20.95 16.49
C THR A 222 -11.17 22.10 17.43
N SER A 223 -10.28 23.10 17.52
CA SER A 223 -10.57 24.35 18.22
C SER A 223 -11.26 25.32 17.25
N GLY A 224 -12.59 25.42 17.28
CA GLY A 224 -13.31 26.38 16.44
C GLY A 224 -14.70 25.99 15.94
N GLY A 225 -15.22 24.81 16.26
CA GLY A 225 -16.63 24.44 16.01
C GLY A 225 -16.95 23.93 14.61
N GLU A 226 -16.11 24.16 13.60
CA GLU A 226 -16.18 23.45 12.32
C GLU A 226 -15.22 22.25 12.34
N HIS A 227 -15.79 21.05 12.32
CA HIS A 227 -15.01 19.83 12.06
C HIS A 227 -14.65 19.82 10.57
N SER A 228 -13.36 19.99 10.25
CA SER A 228 -12.87 19.71 8.90
C SER A 228 -12.74 18.20 8.73
N ASP A 229 -13.53 17.61 7.82
CA ASP A 229 -13.47 16.18 7.46
C ASP A 229 -12.19 15.80 6.68
N THR A 230 -11.26 16.74 6.52
CA THR A 230 -9.99 16.52 5.79
C THR A 230 -8.93 15.84 6.64
N LEU A 231 -8.92 16.06 7.96
CA LEU A 231 -7.90 15.56 8.86
C LEU A 231 -8.35 14.27 9.56
N GLY A 232 -7.49 13.26 9.58
CA GLY A 232 -7.76 12.01 10.31
C GLY A 232 -6.49 11.28 10.75
N VAL A 233 -6.68 10.24 11.58
CA VAL A 233 -5.58 9.50 12.20
C VAL A 233 -5.87 8.00 12.29
N LEU A 234 -4.95 7.17 11.84
CA LEU A 234 -4.87 5.74 12.16
C LEU A 234 -3.79 5.54 13.22
N ALA A 235 -4.15 4.97 14.36
CA ALA A 235 -3.21 4.67 15.43
C ALA A 235 -3.27 3.20 15.79
N SER A 236 -2.11 2.58 15.98
CA SER A 236 -1.99 1.17 16.31
C SER A 236 -0.77 0.90 17.17
N SER A 237 -0.82 -0.18 17.93
CA SER A 237 0.29 -0.68 18.72
C SER A 237 0.59 -2.12 18.36
N HIS A 238 1.82 -2.53 18.63
CA HIS A 238 2.31 -3.88 18.47
C HIS A 238 2.96 -4.35 19.77
N ARG A 239 2.71 -5.61 20.12
CA ARG A 239 3.38 -6.30 21.21
C ARG A 239 4.12 -7.52 20.65
N PRO A 240 5.40 -7.72 21.03
CA PRO A 240 6.19 -8.80 20.46
C PRO A 240 5.64 -10.16 20.88
N ALA A 241 5.54 -11.08 19.93
CA ALA A 241 5.06 -12.44 20.18
C ALA A 241 6.04 -13.23 21.07
N VAL A 242 7.34 -12.99 20.90
CA VAL A 242 8.42 -13.64 21.67
C VAL A 242 9.25 -12.58 22.40
N LEU A 243 9.37 -12.73 23.71
CA LEU A 243 10.20 -11.83 24.51
C LEU A 243 11.69 -12.12 24.31
N GLY A 244 12.45 -11.05 24.09
CA GLY A 244 13.92 -11.10 24.08
C GLY A 244 14.57 -11.32 22.72
N GLY A 245 13.79 -11.34 21.63
CA GLY A 245 14.28 -11.34 20.26
C GLY A 245 14.65 -9.95 19.74
N SER A 246 14.65 -9.85 18.41
CA SER A 246 14.85 -8.64 17.61
C SER A 246 13.61 -7.73 17.57
N ASP A 247 12.46 -8.24 17.99
CA ASP A 247 11.19 -7.52 18.06
C ASP A 247 10.91 -6.94 19.47
N SER A 248 10.04 -5.93 19.52
CA SER A 248 9.78 -5.09 20.68
C SER A 248 8.42 -4.43 20.61
N TRP A 249 7.99 -3.76 21.69
CA TRP A 249 6.81 -2.90 21.65
C TRP A 249 6.98 -1.75 20.65
N GLN A 250 5.93 -1.48 19.88
CA GLN A 250 5.91 -0.42 18.86
C GLN A 250 4.54 0.28 18.88
N THR A 251 4.50 1.55 18.49
CA THR A 251 3.26 2.25 18.18
C THR A 251 3.44 3.14 16.96
N ALA A 252 2.45 3.14 16.08
CA ALA A 252 2.44 3.86 14.83
C ALA A 252 1.20 4.75 14.79
N VAL A 253 1.41 6.06 14.62
CA VAL A 253 0.36 7.07 14.50
C VAL A 253 0.47 7.76 13.15
N LEU A 254 -0.40 7.40 12.22
CA LEU A 254 -0.46 7.91 10.86
C LEU A 254 -1.57 8.97 10.77
N VAL A 255 -1.17 10.24 10.69
CA VAL A 255 -2.06 11.39 10.48
C VAL A 255 -2.06 11.73 8.99
N TYR A 256 -3.25 11.96 8.42
CA TYR A 256 -3.38 12.48 7.05
C TYR A 256 -4.19 13.77 7.06
N ASN A 257 -3.92 14.64 6.08
CA ASN A 257 -4.76 15.77 5.71
C ASN A 257 -5.11 15.66 4.22
N SER A 258 -6.37 15.40 3.89
CA SER A 258 -6.82 15.11 2.53
C SER A 258 -8.24 15.63 2.27
N ASP A 259 -8.34 16.51 1.27
CA ASP A 259 -9.61 16.95 0.69
C ASP A 259 -9.91 16.16 -0.60
N ASP A 260 -9.85 14.83 -0.47
CA ASP A 260 -10.07 13.86 -1.54
C ASP A 260 -9.17 14.12 -2.76
N ASN A 261 -9.76 14.49 -3.90
CA ASN A 261 -9.04 14.73 -5.15
C ASN A 261 -8.56 16.18 -5.31
N SER A 262 -8.74 17.02 -4.29
CA SER A 262 -8.41 18.44 -4.31
C SER A 262 -7.19 18.75 -3.45
N THR A 263 -6.42 19.75 -3.89
CA THR A 263 -5.28 20.32 -3.17
C THR A 263 -5.63 21.73 -2.71
N SER A 264 -5.11 22.17 -1.58
CA SER A 264 -5.35 23.53 -1.06
C SER A 264 -4.06 24.16 -0.56
N ASN A 265 -4.00 25.50 -0.61
CA ASN A 265 -2.94 26.28 0.04
C ASN A 265 -3.14 26.38 1.56
N HIS A 266 -4.27 25.87 2.07
CA HIS A 266 -4.53 25.79 3.51
C HIS A 266 -3.55 24.84 4.20
N THR A 267 -3.15 25.22 5.41
CA THR A 267 -2.24 24.43 6.25
C THR A 267 -2.81 24.35 7.65
N ASP A 268 -3.04 23.14 8.13
CA ASP A 268 -3.53 22.91 9.49
C ASP A 268 -2.35 22.82 10.47
N GLU A 269 -2.45 23.54 11.58
CA GLU A 269 -1.52 23.40 12.71
C GLU A 269 -2.02 22.29 13.63
N VAL A 270 -1.35 21.14 13.57
CA VAL A 270 -1.77 19.92 14.28
C VAL A 270 -0.85 19.67 15.47
N THR A 271 -1.46 19.44 16.64
CA THR A 271 -0.77 18.94 17.83
C THR A 271 -1.12 17.48 18.04
N VAL A 272 -0.15 16.59 17.86
CA VAL A 272 -0.29 15.16 18.11
C VAL A 272 0.16 14.87 19.54
N SER A 273 -0.74 14.38 20.39
CA SER A 273 -0.43 14.01 21.78
C SER A 273 -0.68 12.53 22.00
N LEU A 274 0.37 11.78 22.31
CA LEU A 274 0.33 10.36 22.60
C LEU A 274 0.57 10.16 24.10
N LYS A 275 -0.34 9.45 24.77
CA LYS A 275 -0.29 9.17 26.22
C LYS A 275 -0.08 7.66 26.48
N GLY A 276 0.20 7.27 27.72
CA GLY A 276 0.39 5.86 28.09
C GLY A 276 1.78 5.31 27.78
N LEU A 277 2.81 6.17 27.72
CA LEU A 277 4.18 5.78 27.37
C LEU A 277 5.04 5.39 28.59
N ALA A 278 4.57 5.68 29.82
CA ALA A 278 5.39 5.53 31.03
C ALA A 278 5.82 4.08 31.35
N GLU A 279 5.08 3.09 30.86
CA GLU A 279 5.38 1.67 31.08
C GLU A 279 6.57 1.17 30.24
N GLN A 280 6.94 1.91 29.18
CA GLN A 280 7.97 1.50 28.24
C GLN A 280 9.32 2.19 28.55
N LYS A 281 10.43 1.52 28.21
CA LYS A 281 11.78 2.02 28.46
C LYS A 281 12.57 2.14 27.17
N GLY A 282 13.49 3.12 27.14
CA GLY A 282 14.41 3.29 26.01
C GLY A 282 13.71 3.67 24.70
N LEU A 283 12.55 4.31 24.79
CA LEU A 283 11.75 4.68 23.63
C LEU A 283 12.48 5.69 22.74
N VAL A 284 12.44 5.42 21.44
CA VAL A 284 12.79 6.37 20.38
C VAL A 284 11.61 6.57 19.45
N TYR A 285 11.53 7.73 18.82
CA TYR A 285 10.56 8.00 17.76
C TYR A 285 11.23 8.49 16.49
N VAL A 286 10.64 8.12 15.36
CA VAL A 286 10.98 8.55 14.02
C VAL A 286 9.72 9.14 13.38
N THR A 287 9.87 10.22 12.62
CA THR A 287 8.77 10.80 11.86
C THR A 287 9.00 10.65 10.38
N TYR A 288 7.98 10.18 9.65
CA TYR A 288 7.96 10.12 8.18
C TYR A 288 6.92 11.11 7.69
N TYR A 289 7.34 12.07 6.87
CA TYR A 289 6.50 13.16 6.38
C TYR A 289 6.45 13.20 4.85
N MET A 290 5.25 13.35 4.30
CA MET A 290 4.99 13.49 2.86
C MET A 290 4.04 14.65 2.60
N ASP A 291 4.37 15.49 1.63
CA ASP A 291 3.47 16.44 0.98
C ASP A 291 3.94 16.65 -0.47
N ASN A 292 3.23 17.49 -1.22
CA ASN A 292 3.57 17.77 -2.62
C ASN A 292 4.85 18.61 -2.82
N ASN A 293 5.46 19.15 -1.76
CA ASN A 293 6.75 19.85 -1.80
C ASN A 293 7.93 18.91 -1.50
N VAL A 294 7.69 17.83 -0.75
CA VAL A 294 8.72 16.91 -0.27
C VAL A 294 8.82 15.65 -1.12
N THR A 295 7.70 14.97 -1.38
CA THR A 295 7.67 13.65 -2.03
C THR A 295 6.89 13.74 -3.34
N ASN A 296 7.49 14.36 -4.35
CA ASN A 296 6.80 14.63 -5.62
C ASN A 296 7.71 14.42 -6.86
N PRO A 297 7.92 13.14 -7.27
CA PRO A 297 8.66 12.82 -8.49
C PRO A 297 8.04 13.42 -9.76
N TYR A 298 6.71 13.56 -9.79
CA TYR A 298 5.98 14.15 -10.93
C TYR A 298 6.33 15.63 -11.12
N GLN A 299 6.29 16.43 -10.06
CA GLN A 299 6.64 17.85 -10.14
C GLN A 299 8.09 18.06 -10.56
N LEU A 300 9.02 17.24 -10.03
CA LEU A 300 10.42 17.33 -10.43
C LEU A 300 10.61 16.98 -11.91
N TRP A 301 9.93 15.94 -12.41
CA TRP A 301 9.93 15.59 -13.83
C TRP A 301 9.34 16.71 -14.71
N GLN A 302 8.23 17.34 -14.30
CA GLN A 302 7.66 18.51 -14.97
C GLN A 302 8.63 19.69 -15.02
N ASN A 303 9.31 19.99 -13.91
CA ASN A 303 10.31 21.06 -13.82
C ASN A 303 11.51 20.83 -14.75
N MET A 304 11.80 19.58 -15.12
CA MET A 304 12.82 19.21 -16.12
C MET A 304 12.32 19.34 -17.57
N GLY A 305 11.11 19.88 -17.80
CA GLY A 305 10.48 19.99 -19.11
C GLY A 305 9.66 18.77 -19.51
N GLY A 306 9.40 17.84 -18.58
CA GLY A 306 8.63 16.62 -18.84
C GLY A 306 9.23 15.73 -19.93
N PRO A 307 10.53 15.40 -19.89
CA PRO A 307 11.18 14.64 -20.97
C PRO A 307 10.56 13.25 -21.13
N ASP A 308 10.28 12.86 -22.37
CA ASP A 308 9.80 11.51 -22.72
C ASP A 308 10.84 10.41 -22.40
N TYR A 309 12.12 10.76 -22.59
CA TYR A 309 13.26 9.88 -22.34
C TYR A 309 14.24 10.55 -21.35
N PRO A 310 13.95 10.54 -20.03
CA PRO A 310 14.86 11.10 -19.05
C PRO A 310 16.25 10.44 -19.12
N THR A 311 17.31 11.22 -18.89
CA THR A 311 18.68 10.70 -18.79
C THR A 311 18.89 9.91 -17.49
N ALA A 312 19.96 9.14 -17.39
CA ALA A 312 20.33 8.45 -16.14
C ALA A 312 20.47 9.42 -14.96
N GLU A 313 20.97 10.65 -15.20
CA GLU A 313 21.05 11.69 -14.18
C GLU A 313 19.66 12.21 -13.77
N GLN A 314 18.79 12.48 -14.74
CA GLN A 314 17.42 12.89 -14.45
C GLN A 314 16.68 11.81 -13.66
N PHE A 315 16.83 10.53 -14.01
CA PHE A 315 16.25 9.44 -13.23
C PHE A 315 16.81 9.35 -11.81
N ARG A 316 18.11 9.54 -11.58
CA ARG A 316 18.67 9.63 -10.22
C ARG A 316 18.02 10.76 -9.42
N ASN A 317 17.85 11.92 -10.03
CA ASN A 317 17.22 13.09 -9.39
C ASN A 317 15.74 12.86 -9.08
N ILE A 318 14.99 12.26 -10.02
CA ILE A 318 13.58 11.89 -9.82
C ILE A 318 13.44 10.86 -8.68
N ARG A 319 14.31 9.84 -8.63
CA ARG A 319 14.31 8.85 -7.54
C ARG A 319 14.61 9.43 -6.18
N ASN A 320 15.42 10.50 -6.12
CA ASN A 320 15.76 11.17 -4.87
C ASN A 320 14.55 11.82 -4.16
N VAL A 321 13.40 11.95 -4.82
CA VAL A 321 12.16 12.50 -4.23
C VAL A 321 11.03 11.48 -4.15
N GLU A 322 11.32 10.17 -4.23
CA GLU A 322 10.34 9.09 -4.03
C GLU A 322 10.00 8.83 -2.55
N ASP A 323 10.97 9.07 -1.67
CA ASP A 323 10.89 8.78 -0.24
C ASP A 323 10.25 9.92 0.58
N PRO A 324 9.64 9.60 1.74
CA PRO A 324 9.24 10.62 2.69
C PRO A 324 10.46 11.35 3.27
N ARG A 325 10.26 12.54 3.80
CA ARG A 325 11.25 13.17 4.70
C ARG A 325 11.22 12.42 6.02
N VAL A 326 12.38 11.95 6.46
CA VAL A 326 12.54 11.18 7.70
C VAL A 326 13.34 12.00 8.70
N ASP A 327 12.81 12.20 9.90
CA ASP A 327 13.54 12.79 11.02
C ASP A 327 13.68 11.81 12.18
N GLY A 328 14.78 11.92 12.92
CA GLY A 328 15.12 11.05 14.04
C GLY A 328 16.11 9.95 13.63
N PRO A 329 16.24 8.90 14.45
CA PRO A 329 15.49 8.63 15.68
C PRO A 329 15.83 9.60 16.80
N PHE A 330 14.80 10.08 17.50
CA PHE A 330 14.92 10.95 18.68
C PHE A 330 14.50 10.20 19.93
N LYS A 331 15.12 10.48 21.08
CA LYS A 331 14.66 9.93 22.36
C LYS A 331 13.29 10.49 22.70
N VAL A 332 12.36 9.65 23.13
CA VAL A 332 11.11 10.12 23.73
C VAL A 332 11.42 10.74 25.10
N PRO A 333 10.92 11.94 25.41
CA PRO A 333 11.10 12.57 26.72
C PRO A 333 10.58 11.68 27.86
N ALA A 334 11.19 11.81 29.05
CA ALA A 334 10.70 11.13 30.24
C ALA A 334 9.29 11.62 30.59
N GLY A 335 8.40 10.68 30.94
CA GLY A 335 7.01 10.96 31.28
C GLY A 335 6.06 10.02 30.55
N ASP A 336 4.77 10.29 30.70
CA ASP A 336 3.72 9.46 30.08
C ASP A 336 3.30 9.94 28.70
N THR A 337 3.68 11.16 28.30
CA THR A 337 3.14 11.83 27.13
C THR A 337 4.23 12.34 26.19
N LEU A 338 4.10 12.01 24.90
CA LEU A 338 4.83 12.65 23.81
C LEU A 338 3.89 13.64 23.09
N THR A 339 4.31 14.90 22.96
CA THR A 339 3.56 15.91 22.22
C THR A 339 4.41 16.46 21.09
N LEU A 340 3.89 16.38 19.86
CA LEU A 340 4.52 16.88 18.65
C LEU A 340 3.62 17.91 17.99
N LYS A 341 4.21 18.97 17.46
CA LYS A 341 3.51 19.98 16.66
C LYS A 341 3.95 19.87 15.21
N ALA A 342 3.00 19.84 14.28
CA ALA A 342 3.26 19.74 12.86
C ALA A 342 2.36 20.72 12.08
N LYS A 343 2.86 21.19 10.94
CA LYS A 343 2.09 21.94 9.95
C LYS A 343 1.77 21.00 8.80
N LEU A 344 0.49 20.72 8.59
CA LEU A 344 0.02 19.71 7.64
C LEU A 344 -0.77 20.41 6.52
N PRO A 345 -0.16 20.70 5.36
CA PRO A 345 -0.88 21.23 4.19
C PRO A 345 -1.84 20.19 3.61
N VAL A 346 -2.73 20.62 2.72
CA VAL A 346 -3.60 19.70 1.97
C VAL A 346 -3.05 19.50 0.55
N PRO A 347 -2.51 18.32 0.20
CA PRO A 347 -2.46 17.07 0.96
C PRO A 347 -1.16 16.91 1.77
N SER A 348 -1.23 16.18 2.87
CA SER A 348 -0.04 15.72 3.59
C SER A 348 -0.30 14.48 4.44
N ILE A 349 0.80 13.81 4.79
CA ILE A 349 0.82 12.60 5.61
C ILE A 349 1.98 12.70 6.60
N LEU A 350 1.71 12.40 7.86
CA LEU A 350 2.71 12.31 8.92
C LEU A 350 2.54 10.99 9.66
N LEU A 351 3.53 10.11 9.57
CA LEU A 351 3.64 8.95 10.45
C LEU A 351 4.61 9.26 11.59
N VAL A 352 4.16 9.06 12.83
CA VAL A 352 5.01 9.01 14.02
C VAL A 352 5.16 7.55 14.42
N HIS A 353 6.36 6.99 14.27
CA HIS A 353 6.66 5.61 14.65
C HIS A 353 7.54 5.61 15.90
N ILE A 354 7.03 5.02 16.99
CA ILE A 354 7.70 4.95 18.29
C ILE A 354 8.01 3.51 18.60
N CYS A 355 9.25 3.24 18.98
CA CYS A 355 9.70 1.91 19.30
C CYS A 355 10.42 1.85 20.64
N ALA A 356 10.16 0.78 21.40
CA ALA A 356 11.04 0.36 22.49
C ALA A 356 12.26 -0.38 21.93
N GLN A 357 13.40 -0.32 22.61
CA GLN A 357 14.60 -1.01 22.14
C GLN A 357 14.46 -2.54 22.28
N PRO A 358 14.55 -3.33 21.19
CA PRO A 358 14.61 -4.78 21.28
C PRO A 358 15.88 -5.26 21.97
N ARG A 359 15.86 -6.47 22.54
CA ARG A 359 17.04 -7.03 23.20
C ARG A 359 18.13 -7.43 22.20
N ALA A 360 17.75 -8.06 21.08
CA ALA A 360 18.66 -8.39 20.00
C ALA A 360 18.68 -7.30 18.91
N GLY A 361 19.70 -7.32 18.04
CA GLY A 361 19.70 -6.54 16.80
C GLY A 361 18.79 -7.17 15.73
N PRO A 362 18.62 -6.52 14.58
CA PRO A 362 17.81 -7.06 13.48
C PRO A 362 18.30 -8.43 13.00
N ASP A 363 17.37 -9.25 12.52
CA ASP A 363 17.69 -10.52 11.87
C ASP A 363 18.26 -10.34 10.46
N GLN A 364 18.67 -11.45 9.86
CA GLN A 364 19.29 -11.47 8.55
C GLN A 364 18.29 -11.19 7.43
N VAL A 365 18.69 -10.31 6.50
CA VAL A 365 17.98 -10.08 5.23
C VAL A 365 18.26 -11.24 4.26
N ASN A 366 17.23 -11.69 3.55
CA ASN A 366 17.32 -12.87 2.68
C ASN A 366 16.89 -12.55 1.24
N GLY A 367 17.16 -13.48 0.31
CA GLY A 367 16.62 -13.45 -1.05
C GLY A 367 17.04 -12.25 -1.90
N VAL A 368 18.29 -11.80 -1.74
CA VAL A 368 18.88 -10.76 -2.61
C VAL A 368 18.86 -11.26 -4.06
N ARG A 369 18.27 -10.47 -4.96
CA ARG A 369 18.13 -10.79 -6.38
C ARG A 369 18.16 -9.52 -7.22
N PHE A 370 18.35 -9.69 -8.52
CA PHE A 370 18.59 -8.58 -9.44
C PHE A 370 17.66 -8.64 -10.65
N THR A 371 17.30 -7.45 -11.14
CA THR A 371 16.74 -7.25 -12.47
C THR A 371 17.63 -6.25 -13.19
N GLY A 372 18.32 -6.69 -14.24
CA GLY A 372 19.07 -5.79 -15.11
C GLY A 372 18.12 -4.81 -15.81
N ILE A 373 18.40 -3.51 -15.72
CA ILE A 373 17.53 -2.47 -16.33
C ILE A 373 18.06 -2.10 -17.70
N THR A 374 19.32 -1.70 -17.76
CA THR A 374 20.07 -1.34 -18.97
C THR A 374 21.56 -1.34 -18.61
N GLU A 375 22.45 -1.07 -19.58
CA GLU A 375 23.88 -0.97 -19.28
C GLU A 375 24.14 0.03 -18.14
N GLY A 376 24.91 -0.40 -17.15
CA GLY A 376 25.25 0.40 -15.97
C GLY A 376 24.12 0.62 -14.98
N GLN A 377 22.99 -0.10 -15.09
CA GLN A 377 21.86 0.06 -14.17
C GLN A 377 21.21 -1.29 -13.78
N VAL A 378 21.01 -1.48 -12.48
CA VAL A 378 20.42 -2.70 -11.93
C VAL A 378 19.42 -2.37 -10.81
N LEU A 379 18.28 -3.05 -10.82
CA LEU A 379 17.35 -3.08 -9.69
C LEU A 379 17.76 -4.22 -8.76
N ILE A 380 18.03 -3.90 -7.51
CA ILE A 380 18.36 -4.85 -6.44
C ILE A 380 17.10 -5.00 -5.58
N LEU A 381 16.69 -6.24 -5.33
CA LEU A 381 15.54 -6.61 -4.52
C LEU A 381 15.99 -7.55 -3.40
N TRP A 382 15.36 -7.46 -2.24
CA TRP A 382 15.57 -8.41 -1.15
C TRP A 382 14.26 -8.69 -0.42
N SER A 383 14.32 -9.60 0.56
CA SER A 383 13.20 -9.92 1.42
C SER A 383 13.57 -9.68 2.87
N ASP A 384 12.65 -9.02 3.58
CA ASP A 384 12.67 -8.74 5.01
C ASP A 384 11.77 -9.71 5.80
N HIS A 385 11.31 -10.82 5.21
CA HIS A 385 10.39 -11.76 5.88
C HIS A 385 10.92 -12.39 7.17
N CYS A 386 12.26 -12.41 7.35
CA CYS A 386 12.90 -12.86 8.59
C CYS A 386 13.22 -11.71 9.54
N VAL A 387 13.04 -10.45 9.13
CA VAL A 387 13.30 -9.26 9.95
C VAL A 387 12.03 -8.94 10.72
N ASP A 388 11.91 -9.49 11.93
CA ASP A 388 10.66 -9.46 12.70
C ASP A 388 10.25 -8.04 13.15
N SER A 389 11.22 -7.16 13.40
CA SER A 389 10.97 -5.79 13.86
C SER A 389 10.71 -4.83 12.70
N LYS A 390 9.73 -3.93 12.87
CA LYS A 390 9.52 -2.80 11.95
C LYS A 390 10.31 -1.55 12.34
N CYS A 391 11.06 -1.58 13.44
CA CYS A 391 11.88 -0.47 13.95
C CYS A 391 13.21 -0.33 13.17
N ILE A 392 13.11 -0.40 11.85
CA ILE A 392 14.23 -0.42 10.91
C ILE A 392 14.46 1.01 10.39
N LYS A 393 15.65 1.52 10.64
CA LYS A 393 16.10 2.82 10.14
C LYS A 393 16.34 2.75 8.63
N THR A 394 17.04 1.71 8.19
CA THR A 394 17.45 1.55 6.80
C THR A 394 17.86 0.12 6.49
N PHE A 395 17.85 -0.23 5.20
CA PHE A 395 18.61 -1.34 4.67
C PHE A 395 19.90 -0.81 4.02
N GLU A 396 21.05 -1.24 4.53
CA GLU A 396 22.35 -0.93 3.94
C GLU A 396 22.64 -1.91 2.81
N VAL A 397 22.68 -1.39 1.58
CA VAL A 397 23.06 -2.14 0.40
C VAL A 397 24.53 -1.87 0.14
N GLU A 398 25.33 -2.93 0.10
CA GLU A 398 26.76 -2.83 -0.19
C GLU A 398 27.15 -3.55 -1.47
N PHE A 399 28.16 -3.02 -2.15
CA PHE A 399 28.69 -3.52 -3.41
C PHE A 399 30.21 -3.70 -3.35
N SER A 400 30.73 -4.71 -4.05
CA SER A 400 32.16 -5.00 -4.19
C SER A 400 32.48 -5.55 -5.59
N THR A 401 33.45 -4.93 -6.26
CA THR A 401 34.03 -5.43 -7.53
C THR A 401 35.16 -6.44 -7.30
N ASP A 402 35.97 -6.24 -6.26
CA ASP A 402 37.16 -7.04 -5.94
C ASP A 402 36.89 -8.26 -5.04
N LYS A 403 35.63 -8.47 -4.65
CA LYS A 403 35.14 -9.49 -3.72
C LYS A 403 35.72 -9.39 -2.29
N LYS A 404 36.44 -8.32 -1.97
CA LYS A 404 37.13 -8.15 -0.68
C LYS A 404 36.63 -6.93 0.07
N LYS A 405 36.46 -5.80 -0.63
CA LYS A 405 36.04 -4.53 -0.04
C LYS A 405 34.63 -4.21 -0.49
N PHE A 406 33.70 -4.31 0.44
CA PHE A 406 32.33 -3.86 0.26
C PHE A 406 32.19 -2.39 0.67
N ARG A 407 31.38 -1.64 -0.08
CA ARG A 407 31.03 -0.25 0.21
C ARG A 407 29.53 -0.06 0.10
N ARG A 408 28.94 0.67 1.05
CA ARG A 408 27.54 1.07 0.98
C ARG A 408 27.29 1.94 -0.24
N ILE A 409 26.26 1.61 -1.03
CA ILE A 409 25.92 2.30 -2.28
C ILE A 409 24.66 3.16 -2.18
N ASN A 410 23.71 2.80 -1.33
CA ASN A 410 22.53 3.64 -1.09
C ASN A 410 22.88 4.76 -0.10
N VAL A 411 22.93 5.99 -0.61
CA VAL A 411 23.26 7.19 0.18
C VAL A 411 22.13 7.58 1.12
N LYS A 412 20.88 7.52 0.63
CA LYS A 412 19.69 7.78 1.45
C LYS A 412 19.27 6.50 2.18
N ASP A 413 18.79 6.69 3.41
CA ASP A 413 18.15 5.63 4.15
C ASP A 413 16.82 5.25 3.48
N THR A 414 16.51 3.95 3.47
CA THR A 414 15.27 3.45 2.88
C THR A 414 14.68 2.31 3.69
N ILE A 415 13.36 2.32 3.80
CA ILE A 415 12.57 1.23 4.39
C ILE A 415 11.99 0.29 3.31
N PHE A 416 12.21 0.59 2.03
CA PHE A 416 11.74 -0.23 0.92
C PHE A 416 12.76 -1.33 0.63
N THR A 417 12.26 -2.53 0.34
CA THR A 417 13.09 -3.73 0.07
C THR A 417 13.60 -3.80 -1.37
N SER A 418 13.88 -2.62 -1.94
CA SER A 418 14.33 -2.44 -3.32
C SER A 418 15.23 -1.21 -3.46
N TYR A 419 16.25 -1.28 -4.31
CA TYR A 419 17.11 -0.15 -4.63
C TYR A 419 17.59 -0.20 -6.08
N VAL A 420 17.44 0.89 -6.83
CA VAL A 420 17.99 1.03 -8.18
C VAL A 420 19.40 1.61 -8.08
N TYR A 421 20.40 0.83 -8.48
CA TYR A 421 21.78 1.28 -8.55
C TYR A 421 22.12 1.72 -9.98
N SER A 422 22.51 2.99 -10.14
CA SER A 422 22.84 3.66 -11.40
C SER A 422 24.06 4.57 -11.20
N PRO A 423 25.26 4.01 -10.98
CA PRO A 423 26.46 4.80 -10.70
C PRO A 423 26.94 5.55 -11.96
N VAL A 424 27.73 6.62 -11.75
CA VAL A 424 28.23 7.47 -12.84
C VAL A 424 29.28 6.73 -13.70
N ASP A 425 30.09 5.88 -13.09
CA ASP A 425 31.08 5.03 -13.77
C ASP A 425 30.48 3.79 -14.44
N GLN A 426 29.16 3.60 -14.33
CA GLN A 426 28.40 2.48 -14.89
C GLN A 426 28.85 1.08 -14.40
N GLU A 427 29.62 1.02 -13.31
CA GLU A 427 30.15 -0.24 -12.80
C GLU A 427 29.14 -0.89 -11.84
N VAL A 428 28.43 -1.90 -12.35
CA VAL A 428 27.42 -2.66 -11.60
C VAL A 428 27.75 -4.15 -11.48
N GLY A 429 28.80 -4.62 -12.14
CA GLY A 429 29.21 -6.02 -12.08
C GLY A 429 29.96 -6.34 -10.78
N GLY A 430 29.50 -7.29 -9.98
CA GLY A 430 30.17 -7.62 -8.72
C GLY A 430 29.33 -8.41 -7.74
N LEU A 431 29.70 -8.31 -6.46
CA LEU A 431 28.97 -8.90 -5.33
C LEU A 431 28.19 -7.83 -4.60
N TYR A 432 26.95 -8.14 -4.27
CA TYR A 432 26.06 -7.32 -3.45
C TYR A 432 25.69 -8.05 -2.18
N ARG A 433 25.49 -7.31 -1.09
CA ARG A 433 24.92 -7.82 0.16
C ARG A 433 24.09 -6.75 0.82
N VAL A 434 23.09 -7.16 1.59
CA VAL A 434 22.16 -6.24 2.25
C VAL A 434 22.08 -6.58 3.73
N ARG A 435 21.95 -5.59 4.61
CA ARG A 435 21.59 -5.80 6.03
C ARG A 435 20.59 -4.75 6.50
N ALA A 436 19.76 -5.13 7.47
CA ALA A 436 18.92 -4.18 8.18
C ALA A 436 19.74 -3.45 9.28
N VAL A 437 19.39 -2.19 9.54
CA VAL A 437 19.92 -1.39 10.66
C VAL A 437 18.74 -0.79 11.40
N ASP A 438 18.65 -1.03 12.71
CA ASP A 438 17.55 -0.54 13.54
C ASP A 438 17.68 0.95 13.92
N TYR A 439 16.67 1.48 14.60
CA TYR A 439 16.65 2.85 15.12
C TYR A 439 17.74 3.15 16.17
N TRP A 440 18.44 2.15 16.71
CA TRP A 440 19.58 2.35 17.61
C TRP A 440 20.93 2.21 16.89
N GLY A 441 20.91 2.11 15.56
CA GLY A 441 22.11 1.96 14.75
C GLY A 441 22.77 0.59 14.87
N ARG A 442 22.05 -0.43 15.39
CA ARG A 442 22.57 -1.79 15.50
C ARG A 442 22.34 -2.50 14.17
N PRO A 443 23.41 -2.99 13.52
CA PRO A 443 23.27 -3.76 12.29
C PRO A 443 22.86 -5.20 12.58
N GLY A 444 21.97 -5.74 11.76
CA GLY A 444 21.78 -7.18 11.63
C GLY A 444 22.91 -7.84 10.82
N PRO A 445 22.91 -9.18 10.73
CA PRO A 445 23.78 -9.90 9.81
C PRO A 445 23.54 -9.48 8.36
N TYR A 446 24.60 -9.43 7.55
CA TYR A 446 24.43 -9.31 6.10
C TYR A 446 23.78 -10.56 5.54
N SER A 447 22.96 -10.38 4.50
CA SER A 447 22.58 -11.45 3.59
C SER A 447 23.81 -12.19 3.07
N LEU A 448 23.60 -13.41 2.55
CA LEU A 448 24.61 -14.03 1.70
C LEU A 448 24.95 -13.08 0.53
N PRO A 449 26.25 -12.90 0.19
CA PRO A 449 26.61 -12.08 -0.95
C PRO A 449 26.16 -12.71 -2.26
N GLU A 450 25.43 -11.95 -3.07
CA GLU A 450 24.89 -12.40 -4.35
C GLU A 450 25.61 -11.69 -5.50
N ARG A 451 25.87 -12.43 -6.57
CA ARG A 451 26.61 -11.92 -7.73
C ARG A 451 25.65 -11.39 -8.79
N PHE A 452 25.88 -10.16 -9.21
CA PHE A 452 25.34 -9.66 -10.48
C PHE A 452 26.46 -9.70 -11.53
N THR A 453 26.22 -10.45 -12.60
CA THR A 453 27.03 -10.40 -13.82
C THR A 453 26.32 -9.50 -14.82
N LYS A 454 27.06 -8.58 -15.44
CA LYS A 454 26.55 -7.84 -16.61
C LYS A 454 25.95 -8.86 -17.57
N THR A 455 24.65 -8.78 -17.82
CA THR A 455 24.05 -9.43 -18.98
C THR A 455 24.57 -8.69 -20.20
N GLU A 456 25.18 -9.42 -21.13
CA GLU A 456 25.64 -8.91 -22.43
C GLU A 456 24.53 -8.18 -23.20
#